data_AF-A0A975KLA8-F1
#
_entry.id   AF-A0A975KLA8-F1
#
_cell.length_a   1.000
_cell.length_b   1.000
_cell.length_c   1.000
_cell.angle_alpha   90.00
_cell.angle_beta   90.00
_cell.angle_gamma   90.00
#
_symmetry.space_group_name_H-M   'P 1'
#
loop_
_entity.id
_entity.type
_entity.pdbx_description
1 polymer ?
#
loop_
_entity_poly.entity_id
_entity_poly.type
_entity_poly.pdbx_seq_one_letter_code
_entity_poly.pdbx_strand_id
1 'polypeptide(L)'
;MTKTELINRRWGYRNQRSQKQLQAYGLAQKLERLKKAKLEFAGIIEDSNYYKKKITNLEIDPGLWKGETEKTYKSDHQNSMEKSISGYIVHLKKVEDGIDNEIERLTTQLTNCQSDIAHLNTSIANITMTISTLKEE
;
A
#
# COMPACT_ATOMS: atom_id res chain seq x y z
N MET A 1 37.98 -25.02 10.51
CA MET A 1 36.53 -25.11 10.72
C MET A 1 36.15 -26.57 10.57
N THR A 2 35.48 -27.14 11.57
CA THR A 2 35.11 -28.57 11.56
C THR A 2 33.89 -28.83 10.69
N LYS A 3 33.72 -30.07 10.22
CA LYS A 3 32.53 -30.51 9.48
C LYS A 3 31.23 -30.27 10.27
N THR A 4 31.28 -30.47 11.58
CA THR A 4 30.17 -30.21 12.51
C THR A 4 29.82 -28.72 12.56
N GLU A 5 30.82 -27.83 12.63
CA GLU A 5 30.59 -26.38 12.56
C GLU A 5 29.92 -25.95 11.26
N LEU A 6 30.35 -26.50 10.12
CA LEU A 6 29.73 -26.22 8.81
C LEU A 6 28.28 -26.70 8.73
N ILE A 7 27.97 -27.89 9.27
CA ILE A 7 26.61 -28.41 9.34
C ILE A 7 25.71 -27.49 10.17
N ASN A 8 26.18 -27.08 11.35
CA ASN A 8 25.45 -26.18 12.24
C ASN A 8 25.21 -24.81 11.59
N ARG A 9 26.23 -24.24 10.93
CA ARG A 9 26.11 -22.97 10.20
C ARG A 9 25.11 -23.06 9.06
N ARG A 10 25.13 -24.15 8.28
CA ARG A 10 24.15 -24.39 7.21
C ARG A 10 22.73 -24.48 7.76
N TRP A 11 22.55 -25.14 8.90
CA TRP A 11 21.24 -25.21 9.56
C TRP A 11 20.76 -23.82 10.00
N GLY A 12 21.65 -23.00 10.58
CA GLY A 12 21.37 -21.60 10.90
C GLY A 12 20.88 -20.79 9.68
N TYR A 13 21.57 -20.89 8.55
CA TYR A 13 21.15 -20.21 7.31
C TYR A 13 19.82 -20.74 6.75
N ARG A 14 19.55 -22.04 6.85
CA ARG A 14 18.25 -22.61 6.45
C ARG A 14 17.12 -22.05 7.30
N ASN A 15 17.32 -21.91 8.61
CA ASN A 15 16.32 -21.32 9.50
C ASN A 15 16.09 -19.85 9.17
N GLN A 16 17.16 -19.06 9.01
CA GLN A 16 17.05 -17.65 8.61
C GLN A 16 16.29 -17.49 7.29
N ARG A 17 16.58 -18.36 6.30
CA ARG A 17 15.88 -18.36 5.01
C ARG A 17 14.39 -18.65 5.18
N SER A 18 14.05 -19.64 6.00
CA SER A 18 12.65 -19.97 6.29
C SER A 18 11.91 -18.80 6.92
N GLN A 19 12.54 -18.08 7.86
CA GLN A 19 11.94 -16.90 8.47
C GLN A 19 11.73 -15.77 7.46
N LYS A 20 12.71 -15.52 6.58
CA LYS A 20 12.58 -14.53 5.50
C LYS A 20 11.50 -14.90 4.49
N GLN A 21 11.31 -16.19 4.19
CA GLN A 21 10.23 -16.67 3.34
C GLN A 21 8.84 -16.39 3.95
N LEU A 22 8.68 -16.66 5.24
CA LEU A 22 7.44 -16.35 5.96
C LEU A 22 7.17 -14.84 6.00
N GLN A 23 8.20 -14.04 6.25
CA GLN A 23 8.10 -12.58 6.21
C GLN A 23 7.68 -12.08 4.82
N ALA A 24 8.34 -12.56 3.76
CA ALA A 24 8.02 -12.20 2.39
C ALA A 24 6.57 -12.56 2.02
N TYR A 25 6.10 -13.74 2.42
CA TYR A 25 4.72 -14.15 2.23
C TYR A 25 3.73 -13.20 2.93
N GLY A 26 3.97 -12.87 4.20
CA GLY A 26 3.12 -11.94 4.94
C GLY A 26 3.11 -10.53 4.34
N LEU A 27 4.25 -10.04 3.85
CA LEU A 27 4.36 -8.75 3.15
C LEU A 27 3.58 -8.77 1.82
N ALA A 28 3.72 -9.83 1.03
CA ALA A 28 3.02 -9.97 -0.24
C ALA A 28 1.49 -9.96 -0.05
N GLN A 29 0.98 -10.68 0.95
CA GLN A 29 -0.45 -10.66 1.28
C GLN A 29 -0.94 -9.27 1.72
N LYS A 30 -0.17 -8.56 2.54
CA LYS A 30 -0.51 -7.18 2.95
C LYS A 30 -0.55 -6.25 1.75
N LEU A 31 0.45 -6.33 0.87
CA LEU A 31 0.56 -5.54 -0.35
C LEU A 31 -0.65 -5.78 -1.28
N GLU A 32 -1.05 -7.05 -1.45
CA GLU A 32 -2.22 -7.39 -2.26
C GLU A 32 -3.51 -6.79 -1.70
N ARG A 33 -3.75 -6.93 -0.40
CA ARG A 33 -4.93 -6.34 0.26
C ARG A 33 -4.95 -4.82 0.14
N LEU A 34 -3.79 -4.18 0.31
CA LEU A 34 -3.68 -2.72 0.21
C LEU A 34 -3.94 -2.23 -1.23
N LYS A 35 -3.40 -2.94 -2.24
CA LYS A 35 -3.68 -2.64 -3.66
C LYS A 35 -5.17 -2.79 -3.99
N LYS A 36 -5.84 -3.81 -3.46
CA LYS A 36 -7.30 -3.99 -3.61
C LYS A 36 -8.07 -2.83 -2.97
N ALA A 37 -7.73 -2.49 -1.72
CA ALA A 37 -8.34 -1.36 -1.01
C ALA A 37 -8.11 -0.03 -1.76
N LYS A 38 -6.93 0.18 -2.37
CA LYS A 38 -6.67 1.36 -3.20
C LYS A 38 -7.63 1.48 -4.38
N LEU A 39 -7.90 0.37 -5.08
CA LEU A 39 -8.82 0.36 -6.22
C LEU A 39 -10.24 0.74 -5.78
N GLU A 40 -10.72 0.19 -4.67
CA GLU A 40 -12.02 0.57 -4.10
C GLU A 40 -12.05 2.05 -3.68
N PHE A 41 -10.96 2.54 -3.09
CA PHE A 41 -10.82 3.93 -2.66
C PHE A 41 -10.82 4.92 -3.83
N ALA A 42 -10.24 4.55 -4.98
CA ALA A 42 -10.29 5.36 -6.19
C ALA A 42 -11.74 5.58 -6.65
N GLY A 43 -12.60 4.56 -6.54
CA GLY A 43 -14.04 4.70 -6.81
C GLY A 43 -14.73 5.72 -5.89
N ILE A 44 -14.39 5.76 -4.60
CA ILE A 44 -14.91 6.76 -3.66
C ILE A 44 -14.51 8.18 -4.07
N ILE A 45 -13.28 8.37 -4.55
CA ILE A 45 -12.80 9.67 -5.06
C ILE A 45 -13.57 10.06 -6.33
N GLU A 46 -13.79 9.13 -7.26
CA GLU A 46 -14.56 9.36 -8.47
C GLU A 46 -16.01 9.77 -8.16
N ASP A 47 -16.68 9.01 -7.28
CA ASP A 47 -18.03 9.32 -6.80
C ASP A 47 -18.09 10.69 -6.14
N SER A 48 -17.12 11.00 -5.27
CA SER A 48 -17.05 12.32 -4.62
C SER A 48 -16.90 13.45 -5.63
N ASN A 49 -16.08 13.28 -6.67
CA ASN A 49 -15.96 14.25 -7.76
C ASN A 49 -17.24 14.37 -8.59
N TYR A 50 -17.95 13.25 -8.80
CA TYR A 50 -19.26 13.26 -9.46
C TYR A 50 -20.29 14.06 -8.65
N TYR A 51 -20.37 13.86 -7.33
CA TYR A 51 -21.26 14.64 -6.47
C TYR A 51 -20.87 16.11 -6.41
N LYS A 52 -19.56 16.42 -6.38
CA LYS A 52 -19.09 17.81 -6.49
C LYS A 52 -19.64 18.49 -7.75
N LYS A 53 -19.55 17.83 -8.91
CA LYS A 53 -20.09 18.37 -10.17
C LYS A 53 -21.60 18.60 -10.09
N LYS A 54 -22.36 17.68 -9.48
CA LYS A 54 -23.80 17.85 -9.27
C LYS A 54 -24.13 19.07 -8.40
N ILE A 55 -23.40 19.26 -7.30
CA ILE A 55 -23.59 20.41 -6.39
C ILE A 55 -23.29 21.72 -7.13
N THR A 56 -22.17 21.81 -7.85
CA THR A 56 -21.81 23.03 -8.59
C THR A 56 -22.76 23.34 -9.75
N ASN A 57 -23.38 22.32 -10.35
CA ASN A 57 -24.30 22.48 -11.47
C ASN A 57 -25.77 22.51 -11.03
N LEU A 58 -26.04 22.56 -9.72
CA LEU A 58 -27.39 22.62 -9.20
C LEU A 58 -27.95 24.03 -9.44
N GLU A 59 -28.63 24.22 -10.55
CA GLU A 59 -29.38 25.45 -10.83
C GLU A 59 -30.77 25.37 -10.19
N ILE A 60 -31.10 26.38 -9.39
CA ILE A 60 -32.46 26.56 -8.86
C ILE A 60 -33.20 27.53 -9.76
N ASP A 61 -34.40 27.14 -10.21
CA ASP A 61 -35.31 28.00 -10.97
C ASP A 61 -35.66 29.26 -10.14
N PRO A 62 -35.24 30.45 -10.58
CA PRO A 62 -35.53 31.71 -9.89
C PRO A 62 -37.02 32.06 -9.83
N GLY A 63 -37.88 31.38 -10.62
CA GLY A 63 -39.33 31.57 -10.60
C GLY A 63 -39.99 31.15 -9.28
N LEU A 64 -39.37 30.21 -8.55
CA LEU A 64 -39.92 29.65 -7.32
C LEU A 64 -39.36 30.33 -6.06
N TRP A 65 -38.16 30.93 -6.13
CA TRP A 65 -37.41 31.48 -4.99
C TRP A 65 -36.75 32.80 -5.42
N LYS A 66 -37.13 33.94 -4.79
CA LYS A 66 -36.58 35.29 -5.08
C LYS A 66 -36.26 36.05 -3.80
N GLY A 67 -35.37 37.05 -3.90
CA GLY A 67 -35.04 37.96 -2.80
C GLY A 67 -34.11 37.33 -1.77
N GLU A 68 -34.43 37.46 -0.49
CA GLU A 68 -33.55 37.00 0.60
C GLU A 68 -33.32 35.47 0.55
N THR A 69 -34.35 34.69 0.22
CA THR A 69 -34.25 33.22 0.14
C THR A 69 -33.26 32.75 -0.94
N GLU A 70 -33.28 33.39 -2.11
CA GLU A 70 -32.34 33.10 -3.20
C GLU A 70 -30.91 33.44 -2.78
N LYS A 71 -30.75 34.61 -2.15
CA LYS A 71 -29.46 35.11 -1.68
C LYS A 71 -28.87 34.18 -0.61
N THR A 72 -29.63 33.85 0.44
CA THR A 72 -29.21 32.93 1.51
C THR A 72 -28.84 31.55 0.96
N TYR A 73 -29.62 31.02 0.01
CA TYR A 73 -29.30 29.74 -0.61
C TYR A 73 -27.95 29.77 -1.34
N LYS A 74 -27.77 30.75 -2.23
CA LYS A 74 -26.54 30.87 -3.04
C LYS A 74 -25.32 31.22 -2.19
N SER A 75 -25.44 32.22 -1.29
CA SER A 75 -24.30 32.73 -0.52
C SER A 75 -23.88 31.81 0.61
N ASP A 76 -24.83 31.12 1.27
CA ASP A 76 -24.56 30.41 2.51
C ASP A 76 -24.59 28.91 2.27
N HIS A 77 -25.72 28.37 1.81
CA HIS A 77 -25.91 26.93 1.71
C HIS A 77 -25.10 26.29 0.58
N GLN A 78 -25.20 26.83 -0.64
CA GLN A 78 -24.47 26.29 -1.80
C GLN A 78 -22.96 26.39 -1.60
N ASN A 79 -22.47 27.59 -1.26
CA ASN A 79 -21.05 27.79 -0.97
C ASN A 79 -20.52 26.89 0.17
N SER A 80 -21.32 26.68 1.23
CA SER A 80 -20.93 25.78 2.32
C SER A 80 -20.82 24.32 1.83
N MET A 81 -21.79 23.83 1.06
CA MET A 81 -21.74 22.49 0.47
C MET A 81 -20.54 22.32 -0.46
N GLU A 82 -20.28 23.28 -1.34
CA GLU A 82 -19.12 23.26 -2.25
C GLU A 82 -17.78 23.24 -1.52
N LYS A 83 -17.65 24.00 -0.43
CA LYS A 83 -16.48 24.00 0.44
C LYS A 83 -16.31 22.65 1.14
N SER A 84 -17.39 22.12 1.73
CA SER A 84 -17.34 20.84 2.45
C SER A 84 -16.96 19.68 1.53
N ILE A 85 -17.58 19.56 0.34
CA ILE A 85 -17.23 18.47 -0.59
C ILE A 85 -15.81 18.64 -1.15
N SER A 86 -15.38 19.88 -1.42
CA SER A 86 -14.01 20.14 -1.88
C SER A 86 -12.98 19.80 -0.80
N GLY A 87 -13.23 20.17 0.46
CA GLY A 87 -12.39 19.80 1.60
C GLY A 87 -12.33 18.28 1.78
N TYR A 88 -13.47 17.59 1.70
CA TYR A 88 -13.52 16.14 1.77
C TYR A 88 -12.68 15.46 0.68
N ILE A 89 -12.80 15.90 -0.59
CA ILE A 89 -11.98 15.38 -1.70
C ILE A 89 -10.48 15.61 -1.45
N VAL A 90 -10.09 16.77 -0.91
CA VAL A 90 -8.69 17.03 -0.55
C VAL A 90 -8.20 16.05 0.52
N HIS A 91 -9.03 15.75 1.53
CA HIS A 91 -8.70 14.75 2.53
C HIS A 91 -8.58 13.34 1.93
N LEU A 92 -9.48 12.95 1.03
CA LEU A 92 -9.39 11.66 0.34
C LEU A 92 -8.08 11.53 -0.43
N LYS A 93 -7.69 12.54 -1.21
CA LYS A 93 -6.42 12.53 -1.95
C LYS A 93 -5.19 12.37 -1.04
N LYS A 94 -5.18 13.02 0.12
CA LYS A 94 -4.09 12.84 1.10
C LYS A 94 -4.02 11.40 1.64
N VAL A 95 -5.18 10.75 1.81
CA VAL A 95 -5.23 9.34 2.21
C VAL A 95 -4.73 8.44 1.08
N GLU A 96 -5.10 8.73 -0.17
CA GLU A 96 -4.58 8.04 -1.36
C GLU A 96 -3.05 8.13 -1.45
N ASP A 97 -2.48 9.33 -1.28
CA ASP A 97 -1.02 9.53 -1.23
C ASP A 97 -0.38 8.70 -0.11
N GLY A 98 -1.04 8.61 1.06
CA GLY A 98 -0.60 7.78 2.18
C GLY A 98 -0.60 6.29 1.85
N ILE A 99 -1.63 5.81 1.15
CA ILE A 99 -1.72 4.42 0.66
C ILE A 99 -0.58 4.13 -0.33
N ASP A 100 -0.28 5.06 -1.23
CA ASP A 100 0.79 4.90 -2.22
C ASP A 100 2.17 4.81 -1.61
N ASN A 101 2.47 5.69 -0.65
CA ASN A 101 3.72 5.63 0.12
C ASN A 101 3.86 4.28 0.86
N GLU A 102 2.77 3.76 1.42
CA GLU A 102 2.79 2.48 2.13
C GLU A 102 2.98 1.29 1.16
N ILE A 103 2.37 1.34 -0.03
CA ILE A 103 2.59 0.35 -1.10
C ILE A 103 4.07 0.32 -1.51
N GLU A 104 4.69 1.48 -1.72
CA GLU A 104 6.11 1.59 -2.06
C GLU A 104 7.01 1.04 -0.96
N ARG A 105 6.72 1.40 0.29
CA ARG A 105 7.46 0.92 1.47
C ARG A 105 7.38 -0.60 1.61
N LEU A 106 6.19 -1.18 1.48
CA LEU A 106 5.99 -2.64 1.56
C LEU A 106 6.67 -3.36 0.39
N THR A 107 6.62 -2.78 -0.82
CA THR A 107 7.31 -3.33 -1.99
C THR A 107 8.82 -3.36 -1.77
N THR A 108 9.40 -2.30 -1.24
CA THR A 108 10.83 -2.23 -0.90
C THR A 108 11.23 -3.30 0.13
N GLN A 109 10.41 -3.47 1.19
CA GLN A 109 10.67 -4.52 2.18
C GLN A 109 10.58 -5.93 1.61
N LEU A 110 9.65 -6.17 0.68
CA LEU A 110 9.51 -7.45 0.01
C LEU A 110 10.75 -7.74 -0.86
N THR A 111 11.20 -6.78 -1.65
CA THR A 111 12.43 -6.89 -2.46
C THR A 111 13.64 -7.20 -1.59
N ASN A 112 13.79 -6.51 -0.45
CA ASN A 112 14.89 -6.79 0.49
C ASN A 112 14.82 -8.21 1.04
N CYS A 113 13.63 -8.71 1.40
CA CYS A 113 13.47 -10.10 1.85
C CYS A 113 13.85 -11.10 0.75
N GLN A 114 13.51 -10.82 -0.51
CA GLN A 114 13.86 -11.67 -1.64
C GLN A 114 15.37 -11.70 -1.88
N SER A 115 16.05 -10.55 -1.80
CA SER A 115 17.51 -10.46 -1.86
C SER A 115 18.18 -11.25 -0.74
N ASP A 116 17.72 -11.11 0.51
CA ASP A 116 18.23 -11.88 1.65
C ASP A 116 18.09 -13.39 1.41
N ILE A 117 16.95 -13.85 0.90
CA ILE A 117 16.72 -15.26 0.56
C ILE A 117 17.70 -15.74 -0.51
N ALA A 118 17.96 -14.93 -1.54
CA ALA A 118 18.92 -15.26 -2.59
C ALA A 118 20.35 -15.39 -2.03
N HIS A 119 20.79 -14.44 -1.20
CA HIS A 119 22.10 -14.51 -0.54
C HIS A 119 22.24 -15.72 0.38
N LEU A 120 21.19 -16.05 1.13
CA LEU A 120 21.16 -17.24 1.99
C LEU A 120 21.22 -18.53 1.16
N ASN A 121 20.55 -18.60 0.02
CA ASN A 121 20.62 -19.75 -0.88
C ASN A 121 22.05 -19.98 -1.40
N THR A 122 22.73 -18.92 -1.85
CA THR A 122 24.14 -19.00 -2.27
C THR A 122 25.03 -19.47 -1.12
N SER A 123 24.84 -18.91 0.08
CA SER A 123 25.61 -19.29 1.27
C SER A 123 25.40 -20.76 1.66
N ILE A 124 24.16 -21.25 1.58
CA ILE A 124 23.81 -22.66 1.84
C ILE A 124 24.45 -23.58 0.79
N ALA A 125 24.44 -23.19 -0.49
CA ALA A 125 25.04 -23.96 -1.57
C ALA A 125 26.56 -24.08 -1.38
N ASN A 126 27.25 -22.97 -1.12
CA ASN A 126 28.68 -22.94 -0.87
C ASN A 126 29.08 -23.84 0.31
N ILE A 127 28.39 -23.74 1.45
CA ILE A 127 28.66 -24.60 2.60
C ILE A 127 28.38 -26.08 2.28
N THR A 128 27.35 -26.35 1.48
CA THR A 128 27.02 -27.74 1.08
C THR A 128 28.11 -28.33 0.21
N MET A 129 28.71 -27.55 -0.70
CA MET A 129 29.87 -27.98 -1.48
C MET A 129 31.07 -28.27 -0.56
N THR A 130 31.44 -27.36 0.34
CA THR A 130 32.57 -27.55 1.27
C THR A 130 32.39 -28.78 2.18
N ILE A 131 31.17 -29.06 2.65
CA ILE A 131 30.90 -30.27 3.43
C ILE A 131 31.11 -31.55 2.60
N SER A 132 30.80 -31.49 1.30
CA SER A 132 30.89 -32.65 0.40
C SER A 132 32.34 -32.95 0.03
N THR A 133 33.19 -31.94 -0.18
CA THR A 133 34.62 -32.15 -0.41
C THR A 133 35.31 -32.73 0.83
N LEU A 134 34.92 -32.32 2.04
CA LEU A 134 35.38 -32.90 3.32
C LEU A 134 34.85 -34.32 3.60
N LYS A 135 34.09 -34.94 2.70
CA LYS A 135 33.69 -36.36 2.78
C LYS A 135 34.54 -37.27 1.90
N GLU A 136 35.26 -36.70 0.93
CA GLU A 136 36.04 -37.45 -0.07
C GLU A 136 37.51 -37.60 0.32
N GLU A 137 37.96 -36.90 1.37
CA GLU A 137 39.22 -37.11 2.10
C GLU A 137 39.02 -38.04 3.31
#